data_AF-A0A973BUQ6-F1
#
_entry.id   AF-A0A973BUQ6-F1
#
_cell.length_a   1.000
_cell.length_b   1.000
_cell.length_c   1.000
_cell.angle_alpha   90.00
_cell.angle_beta   90.00
_cell.angle_gamma   90.00
#
_symmetry.space_group_name_H-M   'P 1'
#
loop_
_entity.id
_entity.type
_entity.pdbx_description
1 polymer ?
#
loop_
_entity_poly.entity_id
_entity_poly.type
_entity_poly.pdbx_seq_one_letter_code
_entity_poly.pdbx_strand_id
1 'polypeptide(L)'
;MFTTGTKFLVGATVVSIIVTIVYGVTQDGVMGTVGLISASVALAMVTGVNLFTRDANIFVDDEAAVATCPASRPAPGPSPWPLLFAIGAFAMVLGLVTVEPMFIIGIVVMFAGGAEWTAQAWAERASSSTAHNSEVRSRIANPIEYPIGGAAIIGVIAYSFSRIMLWLSKINVVIVFSVVGACILAAAFFFAYRPNVKRSVMVGTMSVAGVALVAGGVVTGLDGERDIHVLETAQGEAAAGLCEDPEKTEADSKAAQTVAAQASVAAEITLNDDGKLTKRLNGPAESSALTLPRSNPSNVLFRNESSEKRRLSVDLGETEIGADSIDTERIQVCTALVEEGGVQNITLNIGPPSNSVEGGYFFFVPGVESAVLELIVP
;
A
#
# COMPACT_ATOMS: atom_id res chain seq x y z
N MET A 1 -9.35 51.09 -35.95
CA MET A 1 -10.63 51.41 -35.26
C MET A 1 -10.84 50.38 -34.14
N PHE A 2 -11.37 50.77 -32.98
CA PHE A 2 -11.65 49.82 -31.89
C PHE A 2 -12.84 48.92 -32.24
N THR A 3 -12.66 47.62 -32.04
CA THR A 3 -13.69 46.60 -32.30
C THR A 3 -14.78 46.64 -31.21
N THR A 4 -15.95 46.09 -31.48
CA THR A 4 -17.08 46.08 -30.54
C THR A 4 -16.71 45.41 -29.20
N GLY A 5 -16.02 44.26 -29.23
CA GLY A 5 -15.56 43.58 -28.02
C GLY A 5 -14.55 44.39 -27.21
N THR A 6 -13.61 45.05 -27.88
CA THR A 6 -12.64 45.94 -27.21
C THR A 6 -13.34 47.11 -26.51
N LYS A 7 -14.37 47.71 -27.13
CA LYS A 7 -15.14 48.82 -26.52
C LYS A 7 -15.82 48.38 -25.22
N PHE A 8 -16.42 47.18 -25.21
CA PHE A 8 -17.04 46.63 -24.01
C PHE A 8 -16.01 46.35 -22.89
N LEU A 9 -14.86 45.77 -23.22
CA LEU A 9 -13.82 45.46 -22.23
C LEU A 9 -13.16 46.72 -21.65
N VAL A 10 -12.91 47.74 -22.49
CA VAL A 10 -12.44 49.05 -22.03
C VAL A 10 -13.49 49.70 -21.11
N GLY A 11 -14.76 49.67 -21.50
CA GLY A 11 -15.86 50.17 -20.67
C GLY A 11 -15.96 49.45 -19.32
N ALA A 12 -15.91 48.12 -19.32
CA ALA A 12 -15.95 47.30 -18.11
C ALA A 12 -14.75 47.57 -17.19
N THR A 13 -13.55 47.76 -17.75
CA THR A 13 -12.34 48.10 -16.98
C THR A 13 -12.48 49.46 -16.31
N VAL A 14 -12.94 50.48 -17.05
CA VAL A 14 -13.16 51.83 -16.49
C VAL A 14 -14.21 51.80 -15.39
N VAL A 15 -15.34 51.14 -15.61
CA VAL A 15 -16.39 50.99 -14.59
C VAL A 15 -15.86 50.25 -13.36
N SER A 16 -15.11 49.17 -13.55
CA SER A 16 -14.49 48.42 -12.45
C SER A 16 -13.57 49.30 -11.62
N ILE A 17 -12.69 50.09 -12.24
CA ILE A 17 -11.79 51.01 -11.52
C ILE A 17 -12.57 52.05 -10.73
N ILE A 18 -13.63 52.63 -11.31
CA ILE A 18 -14.49 53.59 -10.62
C ILE A 18 -15.14 52.94 -9.40
N VAL A 19 -15.70 51.74 -9.54
CA VAL A 19 -16.31 50.99 -8.43
C VAL A 19 -15.28 50.67 -7.35
N THR A 20 -14.07 50.29 -7.72
CA THR A 20 -12.96 50.03 -6.79
C THR A 20 -12.59 51.28 -5.99
N ILE A 21 -12.48 52.44 -6.65
CA ILE A 21 -12.16 53.72 -5.99
C ILE A 21 -13.30 54.13 -5.06
N VAL A 22 -14.55 54.08 -5.53
CA VAL A 22 -15.72 54.45 -4.72
C VAL A 22 -15.83 53.54 -3.50
N TYR A 23 -15.68 52.23 -3.66
CA TYR A 23 -15.71 51.29 -2.55
C TYR A 23 -14.58 51.56 -1.56
N GLY A 24 -13.34 51.76 -2.03
CA GLY A 24 -12.21 51.98 -1.14
C GLY A 24 -12.22 53.31 -0.39
N VAL A 25 -12.94 54.32 -0.89
CA VAL A 25 -13.15 55.59 -0.19
C VAL A 25 -14.34 55.53 0.76
N THR A 26 -15.37 54.72 0.45
CA THR A 26 -16.62 54.67 1.23
C THR A 26 -16.64 53.57 2.29
N GLN A 27 -15.84 52.53 2.13
CA GLN A 27 -15.75 51.38 3.03
C GLN A 27 -14.29 51.16 3.40
N ASP A 28 -13.95 51.31 4.69
CA ASP A 28 -12.57 51.14 5.22
C ASP A 28 -12.12 49.65 5.28
N GLY A 29 -12.70 48.78 4.44
CA GLY A 29 -12.45 47.34 4.44
C GLY A 29 -11.31 46.93 3.52
N VAL A 30 -10.13 46.68 4.09
CA VAL A 30 -8.89 46.30 3.38
C VAL A 30 -9.05 45.06 2.50
N MET A 31 -9.79 44.02 2.93
CA MET A 31 -9.97 42.81 2.11
C MET A 31 -10.82 43.07 0.85
N GLY A 32 -11.86 43.92 0.95
CA GLY A 32 -12.74 44.21 -0.17
C GLY A 32 -12.08 45.09 -1.23
N THR A 33 -11.28 46.07 -0.80
CA THR A 33 -10.53 46.94 -1.71
C THR A 33 -9.46 46.16 -2.48
N VAL A 34 -8.71 45.27 -1.80
CA VAL A 34 -7.72 44.41 -2.45
C VAL A 34 -8.37 43.49 -3.48
N GLY A 35 -9.52 42.88 -3.14
CA GLY A 35 -10.28 42.05 -4.07
C GLY A 35 -10.71 42.82 -5.33
N LEU A 36 -11.28 44.02 -5.16
CA LEU A 36 -11.73 44.86 -6.28
C LEU A 36 -10.56 45.38 -7.13
N ILE A 37 -9.43 45.75 -6.52
CA ILE A 37 -8.20 46.10 -7.25
C ILE A 37 -7.74 44.91 -8.10
N SER A 38 -7.72 43.70 -7.54
CA SER A 38 -7.30 42.50 -8.29
C SER A 38 -8.23 42.21 -9.48
N ALA A 39 -9.54 42.39 -9.32
CA ALA A 39 -10.51 42.25 -10.40
C ALA A 39 -10.34 43.33 -11.49
N SER A 40 -10.08 44.59 -11.11
CA SER A 40 -9.78 45.68 -12.04
C SER A 40 -8.51 45.40 -12.84
N VAL A 41 -7.45 44.90 -12.19
CA VAL A 41 -6.20 44.52 -12.85
C VAL A 41 -6.42 43.36 -13.83
N ALA A 42 -7.20 42.34 -13.45
CA ALA A 42 -7.54 41.24 -14.33
C ALA A 42 -8.32 41.71 -15.58
N LEU A 43 -9.32 42.58 -15.40
CA LEU A 43 -10.08 43.16 -16.51
C LEU A 43 -9.19 44.04 -17.41
N ALA A 44 -8.30 44.83 -16.82
CA ALA A 44 -7.34 45.64 -17.57
C ALA A 44 -6.37 44.76 -18.38
N MET A 45 -5.93 43.63 -17.81
CA MET A 45 -5.06 42.67 -18.51
C MET A 45 -5.78 42.01 -19.67
N VAL A 46 -7.02 41.53 -19.49
CA VAL A 46 -7.84 40.96 -20.57
C VAL A 46 -8.08 41.98 -21.67
N THR A 47 -8.35 43.23 -21.29
CA THR A 47 -8.50 44.35 -22.23
C THR A 47 -7.21 44.61 -23.01
N GLY A 48 -6.07 44.61 -22.33
CA GLY A 48 -4.75 44.79 -22.93
C GLY A 48 -4.41 43.67 -23.92
N VAL A 49 -4.67 42.42 -23.58
CA VAL A 49 -4.49 41.27 -24.48
C VAL A 49 -5.38 41.42 -25.71
N ASN A 50 -6.66 41.77 -25.54
CA ASN A 50 -7.58 41.97 -26.67
C ASN A 50 -7.14 43.13 -27.60
N LEU A 51 -6.63 44.21 -27.01
CA LEU A 51 -6.08 45.36 -27.74
C LEU A 51 -4.83 45.03 -28.54
N PHE A 52 -3.99 44.14 -28.00
CA PHE A 52 -2.73 43.72 -28.61
C PHE A 52 -2.95 42.68 -29.71
N THR A 53 -3.73 41.64 -29.46
CA THR A 53 -3.90 40.54 -30.41
C THR A 53 -4.76 40.92 -31.59
N ARG A 54 -5.85 41.67 -31.41
CA ARG A 54 -6.78 42.13 -32.47
C ARG A 54 -7.35 41.04 -33.42
N ASP A 55 -6.97 39.78 -33.25
CA ASP A 55 -6.96 38.72 -34.28
C ASP A 55 -8.26 37.90 -34.38
N ALA A 56 -9.38 38.40 -33.85
CA ALA A 56 -10.63 37.64 -33.80
C ALA A 56 -11.90 38.44 -34.13
N ASN A 57 -11.77 39.71 -34.55
CA ASN A 57 -12.93 40.54 -34.84
C ASN A 57 -13.05 40.83 -36.33
N ILE A 58 -13.83 39.99 -36.98
CA ILE A 58 -14.41 40.24 -38.30
C ILE A 58 -15.62 41.16 -38.13
N PHE A 59 -15.76 42.13 -39.04
CA PHE A 59 -16.98 42.91 -39.10
C PHE A 59 -18.08 42.06 -39.77
N VAL A 60 -19.33 42.20 -39.31
CA VAL A 60 -20.47 41.38 -39.76
C VAL A 60 -20.77 41.58 -41.26
N ASP A 61 -20.27 42.65 -41.85
CA ASP A 61 -20.43 43.04 -43.26
C ASP A 61 -19.29 42.55 -44.18
N ASP A 62 -18.25 41.89 -43.66
CA ASP A 62 -17.14 41.34 -44.46
C ASP A 62 -17.27 39.82 -44.65
N GLU A 63 -18.07 39.41 -45.64
CA GLU A 63 -18.33 38.00 -45.98
C GLU A 63 -17.06 37.23 -46.40
N ALA A 64 -16.08 37.91 -47.02
CA ALA A 64 -14.84 37.28 -47.47
C ALA A 64 -13.94 36.91 -46.27
N ALA A 65 -13.97 37.71 -45.21
CA ALA A 65 -13.23 37.43 -44.00
C ALA A 65 -13.86 36.33 -43.14
N VAL A 66 -15.16 36.05 -43.28
CA VAL A 66 -15.83 34.92 -42.61
C VAL A 66 -15.29 33.57 -43.09
N ALA A 67 -14.97 33.43 -44.38
CA ALA A 67 -14.48 32.16 -44.95
C ALA A 67 -13.10 31.77 -44.40
N THR A 68 -12.25 32.74 -44.08
CA THR A 68 -10.86 32.53 -43.63
C THR A 68 -10.66 32.74 -42.13
N CYS A 69 -11.73 33.07 -41.38
CA CYS A 69 -11.62 33.40 -39.96
C CYS A 69 -11.25 32.17 -39.10
N PRO A 70 -10.61 32.38 -37.93
CA PRO A 70 -10.32 31.29 -36.99
C PRO A 70 -11.57 30.51 -36.54
N ALA A 71 -12.76 31.13 -36.59
CA ALA A 71 -14.03 30.53 -36.25
C ALA A 71 -14.64 29.65 -37.36
N SER A 72 -14.13 29.71 -38.60
CA SER A 72 -14.53 28.82 -39.70
C SER A 72 -13.85 27.45 -39.62
N ARG A 73 -12.96 27.24 -38.64
CA ARG A 73 -12.33 25.95 -38.38
C ARG A 73 -13.36 24.92 -37.94
N PRO A 74 -13.18 23.63 -38.31
CA PRO A 74 -14.04 22.56 -37.83
C PRO A 74 -14.11 22.54 -36.32
N ALA A 75 -15.29 22.22 -35.77
CA ALA A 75 -15.45 22.04 -34.33
C ALA A 75 -14.45 20.97 -33.82
N PRO A 76 -13.87 21.16 -32.61
CA PRO A 76 -13.02 20.16 -31.98
C PRO A 76 -13.72 18.81 -31.91
N GLY A 77 -12.94 17.73 -32.05
CA GLY A 77 -13.46 16.39 -31.86
C GLY A 77 -13.85 16.12 -30.40
N PRO A 78 -14.67 15.09 -30.13
CA PRO A 78 -14.92 14.67 -28.75
C PRO A 78 -13.59 14.29 -28.06
N SER A 79 -13.34 14.86 -26.87
CA SER A 79 -12.12 14.64 -26.10
C SER A 79 -12.44 14.21 -24.67
N PRO A 80 -11.85 13.12 -24.15
CA PRO A 80 -12.01 12.70 -22.76
C PRO A 80 -11.11 13.48 -21.79
N TRP A 81 -10.07 14.18 -22.29
CA TRP A 81 -9.05 14.81 -21.46
C TRP A 81 -9.53 15.95 -20.57
N PRO A 82 -10.46 16.85 -20.99
CA PRO A 82 -11.01 17.86 -20.10
C PRO A 82 -11.71 17.26 -18.88
N LEU A 83 -12.40 16.13 -19.06
CA LEU A 83 -13.06 15.41 -17.98
C LEU A 83 -12.02 14.81 -17.02
N LEU A 84 -10.98 14.16 -17.55
CA LEU A 84 -9.90 13.62 -16.72
C LEU A 84 -9.15 14.71 -15.95
N PHE A 85 -8.89 15.85 -16.59
CA PHE A 85 -8.31 17.02 -15.93
C PHE A 85 -9.18 17.49 -14.75
N ALA A 86 -10.49 17.61 -14.96
CA ALA A 86 -11.43 18.01 -13.92
C ALA A 86 -11.50 16.98 -12.76
N ILE A 87 -11.50 15.68 -13.07
CA ILE A 87 -11.45 14.61 -12.04
C ILE A 87 -10.14 14.69 -11.25
N GLY A 88 -9.00 14.91 -11.91
CA GLY A 88 -7.71 15.07 -11.25
C GLY A 88 -7.69 16.30 -10.33
N ALA A 89 -8.20 17.44 -10.80
CA ALA A 89 -8.32 18.65 -10.00
C ALA A 89 -9.24 18.45 -8.78
N PHE A 90 -10.37 17.76 -8.97
CA PHE A 90 -11.27 17.40 -7.88
C PHE A 90 -10.60 16.47 -6.85
N ALA A 91 -9.92 15.42 -7.32
CA ALA A 91 -9.21 14.48 -6.46
C ALA A 91 -8.07 15.15 -5.69
N MET A 92 -7.35 16.09 -6.31
CA MET A 92 -6.34 16.92 -5.66
C MET A 92 -6.96 17.75 -4.53
N VAL A 93 -8.05 18.48 -4.80
CA VAL A 93 -8.73 19.29 -3.76
C VAL A 93 -9.27 18.41 -2.63
N LEU A 94 -9.84 17.24 -2.95
CA LEU A 94 -10.32 16.29 -1.95
C LEU A 94 -9.16 15.72 -1.12
N GLY A 95 -8.02 15.45 -1.74
CA GLY A 95 -6.82 14.94 -1.09
C GLY A 95 -6.20 15.91 -0.08
N LEU A 96 -6.36 17.22 -0.29
CA LEU A 96 -5.95 18.24 0.70
C LEU A 96 -6.67 18.09 2.04
N VAL A 97 -7.86 17.49 2.05
CA VAL A 97 -8.71 17.36 3.24
C VAL A 97 -8.73 15.93 3.80
N THR A 98 -8.50 14.93 2.95
CA THR A 98 -8.68 13.51 3.30
C THR A 98 -7.36 12.82 3.64
N VAL A 99 -6.58 12.45 2.62
CA VAL A 99 -5.33 11.68 2.76
C VAL A 99 -4.33 12.09 1.68
N GLU A 100 -3.04 12.11 2.05
CA GLU A 100 -1.94 12.49 1.17
C GLU A 100 -1.88 11.69 -0.15
N PRO A 101 -2.10 10.36 -0.19
CA PRO A 101 -2.06 9.62 -1.46
C PRO A 101 -3.10 10.09 -2.47
N MET A 102 -4.30 10.48 -2.03
CA MET A 102 -5.35 10.99 -2.90
C MET A 102 -4.95 12.33 -3.54
N PHE A 103 -4.23 13.17 -2.79
CA PHE A 103 -3.68 14.43 -3.28
C PHE A 103 -2.66 14.21 -4.40
N ILE A 104 -1.69 13.30 -4.18
CA ILE A 104 -0.63 12.99 -5.16
C ILE A 104 -1.24 12.40 -6.44
N ILE A 105 -2.17 11.45 -6.31
CA ILE A 105 -2.85 10.85 -7.46
C ILE A 105 -3.63 11.93 -8.23
N GLY A 106 -4.34 12.81 -7.52
CA GLY A 106 -5.06 13.93 -8.13
C GLY A 106 -4.14 14.83 -8.96
N ILE A 107 -2.98 15.20 -8.42
CA ILE A 107 -1.96 15.97 -9.13
C ILE A 107 -1.50 15.25 -10.40
N VAL A 108 -1.13 13.97 -10.30
CA VAL A 108 -0.64 13.19 -11.45
C VAL A 108 -1.70 13.12 -12.56
N VAL A 109 -2.95 12.81 -12.21
CA VAL A 109 -4.06 12.74 -13.18
C VAL A 109 -4.35 14.10 -13.79
N MET A 110 -4.32 15.17 -13.00
CA MET A 110 -4.50 16.54 -13.48
C MET A 110 -3.41 16.95 -14.47
N PHE A 111 -2.14 16.71 -14.16
CA PHE A 111 -1.04 17.03 -15.06
C PHE A 111 -1.06 16.18 -16.34
N ALA A 112 -1.31 14.87 -16.22
CA ALA A 112 -1.40 13.99 -17.38
C ALA A 112 -2.57 14.40 -18.29
N GLY A 113 -3.77 14.59 -17.72
CA GLY A 113 -4.94 15.04 -18.47
C GLY A 113 -4.76 16.42 -19.08
N GLY A 114 -4.08 17.34 -18.38
CA GLY A 114 -3.78 18.68 -18.87
C GLY A 114 -2.76 18.68 -20.01
N ALA A 115 -1.70 17.88 -19.90
CA ALA A 115 -0.70 17.72 -20.95
C ALA A 115 -1.33 17.12 -22.21
N GLU A 116 -2.13 16.07 -22.08
CA GLU A 116 -2.81 15.43 -23.22
C GLU A 116 -3.88 16.33 -23.83
N TRP A 117 -4.65 17.06 -23.02
CA TRP A 117 -5.58 18.04 -23.52
C TRP A 117 -4.87 19.14 -24.32
N THR A 118 -3.74 19.64 -23.82
CA THR A 118 -2.94 20.66 -24.49
C THR A 118 -2.32 20.13 -25.78
N ALA A 119 -1.78 18.91 -25.76
CA ALA A 119 -1.23 18.25 -26.94
C ALA A 119 -2.30 18.01 -28.01
N GLN A 120 -3.51 17.60 -27.62
CA GLN A 120 -4.65 17.48 -28.52
C GLN A 120 -5.05 18.84 -29.10
N ALA A 121 -5.20 19.86 -28.26
CA ALA A 121 -5.59 21.21 -28.70
C ALA A 121 -4.55 21.85 -29.64
N TRP A 122 -3.26 21.56 -29.43
CA TRP A 122 -2.18 21.94 -30.34
C TRP A 122 -2.27 21.18 -31.66
N ALA A 123 -2.40 19.86 -31.62
CA ALA A 123 -2.44 19.02 -32.81
C ALA A 123 -3.65 19.34 -33.70
N GLU A 124 -4.82 19.60 -33.11
CA GLU A 124 -6.03 20.02 -33.83
C GLU A 124 -5.88 21.37 -34.57
N ARG A 125 -4.88 22.18 -34.18
CA ARG A 125 -4.58 23.48 -34.80
C ARG A 125 -3.37 23.46 -35.73
N ALA A 126 -2.70 22.32 -35.89
CA ALA A 126 -1.47 22.20 -36.68
C ALA A 126 -1.68 22.42 -38.19
N SER A 127 -2.80 21.94 -38.74
CA SER A 127 -3.18 22.14 -40.14
C SER A 127 -4.68 22.31 -40.32
N SER A 128 -5.11 22.70 -41.52
CA SER A 128 -6.53 22.74 -41.93
C SER A 128 -7.15 21.36 -42.17
N SER A 129 -6.35 20.29 -42.18
CA SER A 129 -6.80 18.93 -42.48
C SER A 129 -6.87 18.07 -41.22
N THR A 130 -8.05 17.50 -40.95
CA THR A 130 -8.29 16.67 -39.75
C THR A 130 -7.47 15.38 -39.74
N ALA A 131 -7.28 14.76 -40.91
CA ALA A 131 -6.47 13.55 -41.05
C ALA A 131 -5.01 13.78 -40.64
N HIS A 132 -4.38 14.85 -41.14
CA HIS A 132 -3.01 15.19 -40.77
C HIS A 132 -2.86 15.51 -39.28
N ASN A 133 -3.81 16.26 -38.71
CA ASN A 133 -3.79 16.61 -37.29
C ASN A 133 -3.87 15.37 -36.39
N SER A 134 -4.69 14.38 -36.76
CA SER A 134 -4.77 13.10 -36.03
C SER A 134 -3.48 12.27 -36.15
N GLU A 135 -2.81 12.33 -37.29
CA GLU A 135 -1.55 11.65 -37.52
C GLU A 135 -0.41 12.28 -36.71
N VAL A 136 -0.32 13.62 -36.68
CA VAL A 136 0.67 14.35 -35.88
C VAL A 136 0.51 14.03 -34.39
N ARG A 137 -0.73 14.03 -33.87
CA ARG A 137 -0.98 13.62 -32.47
C ARG A 137 -0.51 12.19 -32.23
N SER A 138 -0.92 11.26 -33.08
CA SER A 138 -0.64 9.83 -32.85
C SER A 138 0.86 9.51 -32.88
N ARG A 139 1.65 10.21 -33.68
CA ARG A 139 3.12 10.04 -33.70
C ARG A 139 3.82 10.53 -32.44
N ILE A 140 3.26 11.54 -31.76
CA ILE A 140 3.86 12.16 -30.57
C ILE A 140 3.33 11.49 -29.29
N ALA A 141 2.02 11.29 -29.19
CA ALA A 141 1.37 10.85 -27.96
C ALA A 141 1.41 9.32 -27.78
N ASN A 142 1.06 8.55 -28.81
CA ASN A 142 0.95 7.08 -28.69
C ASN A 142 2.18 6.35 -28.13
N PRO A 143 3.44 6.72 -28.49
CA PRO A 143 4.62 6.04 -27.96
C PRO A 143 4.76 6.12 -26.44
N ILE A 144 4.19 7.16 -25.83
CA ILE A 144 4.25 7.43 -24.39
C ILE A 144 2.93 7.00 -23.73
N GLU A 145 1.80 7.34 -24.34
CA GLU A 145 0.45 7.05 -23.82
C GLU A 145 0.20 5.55 -23.65
N TYR A 146 0.55 4.71 -24.63
CA TYR A 146 0.19 3.30 -24.57
C TYR A 146 0.99 2.51 -23.51
N PRO A 147 2.33 2.66 -23.39
CA PRO A 147 3.07 1.97 -22.34
C PRO A 147 2.69 2.47 -20.94
N ILE A 148 2.62 3.79 -20.73
CA ILE A 148 2.34 4.38 -19.42
C ILE A 148 0.88 4.11 -19.03
N GLY A 149 -0.06 4.34 -19.94
CA GLY A 149 -1.49 4.07 -19.72
C GLY A 149 -1.74 2.58 -19.46
N GLY A 150 -1.07 1.70 -20.22
CA GLY A 150 -1.14 0.25 -19.98
C GLY A 150 -0.63 -0.15 -18.60
N ALA A 151 0.54 0.36 -18.19
CA ALA A 151 1.11 0.11 -16.88
C ALA A 151 0.21 0.65 -15.74
N ALA A 152 -0.36 1.85 -15.91
CA ALA A 152 -1.29 2.43 -14.95
C ALA A 152 -2.55 1.58 -14.79
N ILE A 153 -3.15 1.12 -15.89
CA ILE A 153 -4.32 0.24 -15.85
C ILE A 153 -4.00 -1.07 -15.13
N ILE A 154 -2.86 -1.70 -15.45
CA ILE A 154 -2.41 -2.94 -14.79
C ILE A 154 -2.20 -2.68 -13.28
N GLY A 155 -1.57 -1.57 -12.92
CA GLY A 155 -1.36 -1.18 -11.53
C GLY A 155 -2.67 -1.00 -10.76
N VAL A 156 -3.65 -0.32 -11.34
CA VAL A 156 -5.00 -0.14 -10.74
C VAL A 156 -5.70 -1.48 -10.54
N ILE A 157 -5.62 -2.39 -11.53
CA ILE A 157 -6.20 -3.73 -11.42
C ILE A 157 -5.51 -4.53 -10.32
N ALA A 158 -4.18 -4.54 -10.28
CA ALA A 158 -3.39 -5.26 -9.28
C ALA A 158 -3.67 -4.74 -7.85
N TYR A 159 -3.74 -3.42 -7.69
CA TYR A 159 -4.06 -2.78 -6.41
C TYR A 159 -5.48 -3.14 -5.94
N SER A 160 -6.47 -3.02 -6.83
CA SER A 160 -7.86 -3.37 -6.51
C SER A 160 -7.99 -4.84 -6.12
N PHE A 161 -7.30 -5.71 -6.84
CA PHE A 161 -7.23 -7.14 -6.52
C PHE A 161 -6.60 -7.41 -5.15
N SER A 162 -5.50 -6.73 -4.82
CA SER A 162 -4.85 -6.81 -3.52
C SER A 162 -5.82 -6.43 -2.38
N ARG A 163 -6.57 -5.33 -2.54
CA ARG A 163 -7.57 -4.90 -1.55
C ARG A 163 -8.69 -5.91 -1.37
N ILE A 164 -9.21 -6.49 -2.45
CA ILE A 164 -10.25 -7.53 -2.37
C ILE A 164 -9.71 -8.78 -1.64
N MET A 165 -8.47 -9.19 -1.91
CA MET A 165 -7.85 -10.36 -1.29
C MET A 165 -7.61 -10.18 0.21
N LEU A 166 -7.21 -8.99 0.64
CA LEU A 166 -6.96 -8.70 2.06
C LEU A 166 -8.24 -8.62 2.89
N TRP A 167 -9.36 -8.27 2.24
CA TRP A 167 -10.67 -8.20 2.88
C TRP A 167 -11.36 -9.58 3.00
N LEU A 168 -11.18 -10.47 2.02
CA LEU A 168 -11.85 -11.77 2.01
C LEU A 168 -11.28 -12.76 3.05
N SER A 169 -12.18 -13.52 3.71
CA SER A 169 -11.80 -14.61 4.62
C SER A 169 -11.30 -15.86 3.87
N LYS A 170 -10.56 -16.75 4.55
CA LYS A 170 -9.98 -17.98 3.95
C LYS A 170 -10.99 -18.82 3.15
N ILE A 171 -12.22 -18.95 3.66
CA ILE A 171 -13.28 -19.71 2.98
C ILE A 171 -13.92 -18.88 1.86
N ASN A 172 -14.16 -17.59 2.11
CA ASN A 172 -14.82 -16.70 1.15
C ASN A 172 -13.94 -16.46 -0.09
N VAL A 173 -12.61 -16.39 0.05
CA VAL A 173 -11.68 -16.34 -1.08
C VAL A 173 -11.97 -17.48 -2.05
N VAL A 174 -11.97 -18.73 -1.59
CA VAL A 174 -12.14 -19.89 -2.49
C VAL A 174 -13.47 -19.81 -3.26
N ILE A 175 -14.56 -19.42 -2.58
CA ILE A 175 -15.89 -19.30 -3.20
C ILE A 175 -15.91 -18.18 -4.24
N VAL A 176 -15.49 -16.96 -3.87
CA VAL A 176 -15.53 -15.79 -4.76
C VAL A 176 -14.68 -16.03 -6.00
N PHE A 177 -13.46 -16.56 -5.84
CA PHE A 177 -12.58 -16.85 -6.96
C PHE A 177 -13.11 -17.94 -7.88
N SER A 178 -13.73 -18.98 -7.32
CA SER A 178 -14.36 -20.03 -8.13
C SER A 178 -15.52 -19.48 -8.95
N VAL A 179 -16.38 -18.63 -8.36
CA VAL A 179 -17.53 -18.01 -9.04
C VAL A 179 -17.07 -17.02 -10.11
N VAL A 180 -16.12 -16.13 -9.80
CA VAL A 180 -15.57 -15.16 -10.76
C VAL A 180 -14.87 -15.88 -11.90
N GLY A 181 -14.07 -16.91 -11.61
CA GLY A 181 -13.42 -17.74 -12.62
C GLY A 181 -14.42 -18.44 -13.55
N ALA A 182 -15.49 -19.01 -12.98
CA ALA A 182 -16.57 -19.60 -13.77
C ALA A 182 -17.27 -18.56 -14.67
N CYS A 183 -17.50 -17.35 -14.17
CA CYS A 183 -18.10 -16.26 -14.96
C CYS A 183 -17.18 -15.83 -16.12
N ILE A 184 -15.87 -15.70 -15.87
CA ILE A 184 -14.88 -15.35 -16.90
C ILE A 184 -14.83 -16.44 -17.98
N LEU A 185 -14.79 -17.72 -17.58
CA LEU A 185 -14.81 -18.84 -18.52
C LEU A 185 -16.10 -18.88 -19.34
N ALA A 186 -17.26 -18.65 -18.72
CA ALA A 186 -18.54 -18.61 -19.42
C ALA A 186 -18.59 -17.45 -20.44
N ALA A 187 -18.09 -16.26 -20.06
CA ALA A 187 -17.99 -15.12 -20.97
C ALA A 187 -17.03 -15.39 -22.13
N ALA A 188 -15.85 -15.95 -21.85
CA ALA A 188 -14.88 -16.33 -22.86
C ALA A 188 -15.44 -17.37 -23.83
N PHE A 189 -16.13 -18.40 -23.32
CA PHE A 189 -16.81 -19.40 -24.14
C PHE A 189 -17.89 -18.77 -25.02
N PHE A 190 -18.70 -17.85 -24.48
CA PHE A 190 -19.72 -17.14 -25.25
C PHE A 190 -19.10 -16.34 -26.42
N PHE A 191 -18.02 -15.59 -26.17
CA PHE A 191 -17.32 -14.86 -27.22
C PHE A 191 -16.66 -15.78 -28.25
N ALA A 192 -16.08 -16.90 -27.80
CA ALA A 192 -15.48 -17.89 -28.70
C ALA A 192 -16.52 -18.57 -29.60
N TYR A 193 -17.71 -18.88 -29.07
CA TYR A 193 -18.77 -19.56 -29.81
C TYR A 193 -19.53 -18.63 -30.77
N ARG A 194 -19.52 -17.31 -30.52
CA ARG A 194 -20.15 -16.30 -31.37
C ARG A 194 -19.09 -15.45 -32.11
N PRO A 195 -18.63 -15.85 -33.30
CA PRO A 195 -17.59 -15.11 -34.05
C PRO A 195 -18.04 -13.72 -34.54
N ASN A 196 -19.35 -13.44 -34.57
CA ASN A 196 -19.93 -12.18 -35.08
C ASN A 196 -20.35 -11.19 -33.99
N VAL A 197 -19.75 -11.24 -32.80
CA VAL A 197 -20.08 -10.26 -31.76
C VAL A 197 -19.54 -8.87 -32.16
N LYS A 198 -20.41 -7.86 -32.06
CA LYS A 198 -20.02 -6.47 -32.33
C LYS A 198 -18.91 -6.04 -31.37
N ARG A 199 -17.89 -5.34 -31.90
CA ARG A 199 -16.77 -4.81 -31.11
C ARG A 199 -17.23 -3.98 -29.90
N SER A 200 -18.33 -3.24 -30.04
CA SER A 200 -18.91 -2.45 -28.95
C SER A 200 -19.41 -3.30 -27.77
N VAL A 201 -19.94 -4.49 -28.03
CA VAL A 201 -20.40 -5.41 -26.97
C VAL A 201 -19.20 -5.96 -26.21
N MET A 202 -18.16 -6.41 -26.92
CA MET A 202 -16.94 -6.92 -26.30
C MET A 202 -16.24 -5.86 -25.44
N VAL A 203 -16.11 -4.62 -25.96
CA VAL A 203 -15.57 -3.49 -25.20
C VAL A 203 -16.46 -3.19 -23.99
N GLY A 204 -17.78 -3.14 -24.18
CA GLY A 204 -18.74 -2.89 -23.10
C GLY A 204 -18.63 -3.90 -21.96
N THR A 205 -18.56 -5.19 -22.26
CA THR A 205 -18.43 -6.24 -21.24
C THR A 205 -17.11 -6.12 -20.47
N MET A 206 -15.99 -5.88 -21.16
CA MET A 206 -14.69 -5.69 -20.51
C MET A 206 -14.65 -4.42 -19.64
N SER A 207 -15.25 -3.33 -20.10
CA SER A 207 -15.35 -2.09 -19.33
C SER A 207 -16.18 -2.28 -18.06
N VAL A 208 -17.32 -2.97 -18.13
CA VAL A 208 -18.16 -3.26 -16.95
C VAL A 208 -17.40 -4.13 -15.94
N ALA A 209 -16.69 -5.17 -16.42
CA ALA A 209 -15.88 -6.02 -15.55
C ALA A 209 -14.75 -5.24 -14.86
N GLY A 210 -14.07 -4.36 -15.60
CA GLY A 210 -13.03 -3.48 -15.05
C GLY A 210 -13.59 -2.52 -13.98
N VAL A 211 -14.72 -1.87 -14.26
CA VAL A 211 -15.37 -0.97 -13.29
C VAL A 211 -15.83 -1.72 -12.04
N ALA A 212 -16.40 -2.91 -12.18
CA ALA A 212 -16.81 -3.73 -11.04
C ALA A 212 -15.62 -4.13 -10.16
N LEU A 213 -14.48 -4.48 -10.77
CA LEU A 213 -13.25 -4.81 -10.05
C LEU A 213 -12.69 -3.60 -9.29
N VAL A 214 -12.63 -2.42 -9.93
CA VAL A 214 -12.14 -1.19 -9.28
C VAL A 214 -13.07 -0.75 -8.17
N ALA A 215 -14.39 -0.74 -8.41
CA ALA A 215 -15.38 -0.40 -7.39
C ALA A 215 -15.31 -1.38 -6.20
N GLY A 216 -15.17 -2.68 -6.48
CA GLY A 216 -14.96 -3.69 -5.45
C GLY A 216 -13.73 -3.42 -4.60
N GLY A 217 -12.58 -3.13 -5.23
CA GLY A 217 -11.33 -2.80 -4.54
C GLY A 217 -11.39 -1.53 -3.69
N VAL A 218 -12.14 -0.51 -4.14
CA VAL A 218 -12.35 0.73 -3.36
C VAL A 218 -13.21 0.44 -2.12
N VAL A 219 -14.34 -0.27 -2.29
CA VAL A 219 -15.24 -0.59 -1.18
C VAL A 219 -14.53 -1.45 -0.14
N THR A 220 -13.85 -2.53 -0.57
CA THR A 220 -13.12 -3.39 0.37
C THR A 220 -11.91 -2.71 0.98
N GLY A 221 -11.30 -1.75 0.28
CA GLY A 221 -10.22 -0.93 0.82
C GLY A 221 -10.66 0.02 1.93
N LEU A 222 -11.92 0.48 1.91
CA LEU A 222 -12.48 1.34 2.96
C LEU A 222 -12.93 0.56 4.19
N ASP A 223 -13.37 -0.69 4.02
CA ASP A 223 -13.84 -1.55 5.11
C ASP A 223 -12.71 -2.12 5.98
N GLY A 224 -11.44 -1.95 5.58
CA GLY A 224 -10.26 -2.40 6.32
C GLY A 224 -9.81 -3.81 5.95
N GLU A 225 -8.57 -4.12 6.30
CA GLU A 225 -7.95 -5.44 6.09
C GLU A 225 -8.44 -6.40 7.18
N ARG A 226 -8.58 -7.70 6.87
CA ARG A 226 -8.91 -8.67 7.92
C ARG A 226 -7.74 -8.79 8.90
N ASP A 227 -8.05 -9.06 10.17
CA ASP A 227 -7.02 -9.45 11.14
C ASP A 227 -6.33 -10.73 10.68
N ILE A 228 -5.06 -10.59 10.32
CA ILE A 228 -4.16 -11.71 10.11
C ILE A 228 -3.53 -11.95 11.47
N HIS A 229 -4.05 -12.93 12.21
CA HIS A 229 -3.42 -13.36 13.46
C HIS A 229 -1.94 -13.65 13.19
N VAL A 230 -1.05 -12.91 13.85
CA VAL A 230 0.35 -13.26 13.91
C VAL A 230 0.39 -14.62 14.60
N LEU A 231 0.84 -15.65 13.88
CA LEU A 231 1.09 -16.93 14.50
C LEU A 231 2.28 -16.72 15.41
N GLU A 232 2.00 -16.57 16.71
CA GLU A 232 3.05 -16.59 17.71
C GLU A 232 3.82 -17.89 17.54
N THR A 233 5.14 -17.77 17.48
CA THR A 233 6.02 -18.93 17.45
C THR A 233 6.61 -19.06 18.85
N ALA A 234 7.11 -20.24 19.22
CA ALA A 234 7.83 -20.40 20.49
C ALA A 234 8.99 -19.38 20.64
N GLN A 235 9.56 -18.92 19.51
CA GLN A 235 10.54 -17.81 19.49
C GLN A 235 9.92 -16.43 19.76
N GLY A 236 8.68 -16.20 19.30
CA GLY A 236 7.93 -14.97 19.60
C GLY A 236 7.49 -14.89 21.05
N GLU A 237 7.11 -16.01 21.67
CA GLU A 237 6.79 -16.07 23.10
C GLU A 237 8.01 -15.85 23.99
N ALA A 238 9.15 -16.41 23.58
CA ALA A 238 10.45 -16.14 24.18
C ALA A 238 10.78 -14.63 24.18
N ALA A 239 10.55 -13.95 23.05
CA ALA A 239 10.74 -12.50 22.94
C ALA A 239 9.66 -11.68 23.68
N ALA A 240 8.57 -12.29 24.12
CA ALA A 240 7.52 -11.64 24.91
C ALA A 240 7.64 -11.94 26.42
N GLY A 241 8.67 -12.67 26.84
CA GLY A 241 8.87 -13.07 28.24
C GLY A 241 7.87 -14.09 28.77
N LEU A 242 7.13 -14.78 27.88
CA LEU A 242 6.08 -15.75 28.25
C LEU A 242 6.63 -17.17 28.53
N CYS A 243 7.95 -17.36 28.51
CA CYS A 243 8.57 -18.66 28.78
C CYS A 243 8.48 -19.11 30.24
N GLU A 244 8.08 -18.23 31.17
CA GLU A 244 7.84 -18.55 32.58
C GLU A 244 6.41 -19.02 32.86
N ASP A 245 5.49 -18.86 31.89
CA ASP A 245 4.09 -19.21 32.07
C ASP A 245 3.84 -20.69 31.76
N PRO A 246 3.29 -21.48 32.69
CA PRO A 246 2.88 -22.87 32.43
C PRO A 246 1.60 -22.97 31.58
N GLU A 247 0.87 -21.87 31.35
CA GLU A 247 -0.37 -21.88 30.58
C GLU A 247 -0.15 -22.06 29.08
N LYS A 248 -1.21 -22.56 28.42
CA LYS A 248 -1.21 -22.81 26.99
C LYS A 248 -1.39 -21.52 26.21
N THR A 249 -0.45 -21.27 25.31
CA THR A 249 -0.41 -20.11 24.43
C THR A 249 -0.70 -20.53 22.98
N GLU A 250 -0.90 -19.55 22.09
CA GLU A 250 -1.23 -19.84 20.69
C GLU A 250 -0.06 -20.48 19.93
N ALA A 251 1.20 -20.25 20.34
CA ALA A 251 2.36 -20.90 19.69
C ALA A 251 2.48 -22.40 19.95
N ASP A 252 1.78 -22.91 20.97
CA ASP A 252 1.75 -24.34 21.27
C ASP A 252 0.88 -25.12 20.29
N SER A 253 -0.01 -24.43 19.57
CA SER A 253 -0.90 -25.04 18.60
C SER A 253 -0.14 -25.39 17.32
N LYS A 254 0.18 -26.68 17.15
CA LYS A 254 0.94 -27.22 15.99
C LYS A 254 2.37 -26.67 15.90
N ALA A 255 3.05 -26.63 17.04
CA ALA A 255 4.44 -26.18 17.11
C ALA A 255 5.35 -26.92 16.10
N ALA A 256 6.14 -26.16 15.35
CA ALA A 256 7.09 -26.70 14.38
C ALA A 256 8.25 -27.51 15.01
N GLN A 257 8.39 -27.43 16.34
CA GLN A 257 9.42 -28.10 17.13
C GLN A 257 9.15 -29.59 17.36
N THR A 258 7.98 -30.10 16.95
CA THR A 258 7.61 -31.51 17.18
C THR A 258 8.31 -32.38 16.17
N VAL A 259 9.51 -32.84 16.53
CA VAL A 259 10.38 -33.62 15.64
C VAL A 259 10.82 -34.91 16.30
N ALA A 260 10.83 -36.00 15.52
CA ALA A 260 11.58 -37.20 15.84
C ALA A 260 13.03 -37.01 15.35
N ALA A 261 13.79 -36.10 15.96
CA ALA A 261 15.18 -35.88 15.56
C ALA A 261 16.04 -37.07 16.04
N GLN A 262 16.51 -37.90 15.11
CA GLN A 262 17.41 -39.02 15.42
C GLN A 262 18.90 -38.68 15.22
N ALA A 263 19.20 -37.58 14.54
CA ALA A 263 20.57 -37.16 14.21
C ALA A 263 20.82 -35.71 14.66
N SER A 264 22.09 -35.40 14.98
CA SER A 264 22.55 -34.06 15.40
C SER A 264 21.88 -33.52 16.66
N VAL A 265 21.53 -34.42 17.60
CA VAL A 265 21.05 -34.08 18.95
C VAL A 265 22.25 -34.01 19.90
N ALA A 266 22.43 -32.88 20.55
CA ALA A 266 23.50 -32.67 21.53
C ALA A 266 23.17 -33.35 22.87
N ALA A 267 21.92 -33.21 23.33
CA ALA A 267 21.42 -33.86 24.54
C ALA A 267 19.90 -34.09 24.47
N GLU A 268 19.42 -35.12 25.16
CA GLU A 268 18.00 -35.32 25.48
C GLU A 268 17.81 -35.03 26.97
N ILE A 269 16.84 -34.16 27.30
CA ILE A 269 16.44 -33.81 28.65
C ILE A 269 15.04 -34.39 28.87
N THR A 270 14.90 -35.21 29.89
CA THR A 270 13.63 -35.84 30.26
C THR A 270 13.14 -35.29 31.59
N LEU A 271 11.90 -34.80 31.63
CA LEU A 271 11.20 -34.53 32.88
C LEU A 271 10.49 -35.80 33.34
N ASN A 272 10.98 -36.39 34.43
CA ASN A 272 10.40 -37.60 35.01
C ASN A 272 9.16 -37.26 35.86
N ASP A 273 8.34 -38.27 36.15
CA ASP A 273 7.19 -38.17 37.08
C ASP A 273 7.54 -37.64 38.47
N ASP A 274 8.78 -37.88 38.92
CA ASP A 274 9.31 -37.39 40.20
C ASP A 274 9.59 -35.86 40.21
N GLY A 275 9.31 -35.15 39.10
CA GLY A 275 9.53 -33.71 38.96
C GLY A 275 11.00 -33.30 38.83
N LYS A 276 11.87 -34.25 38.45
CA LYS A 276 13.31 -34.02 38.25
C LYS A 276 13.70 -34.12 36.78
N LEU A 277 14.62 -33.25 36.36
CA LEU A 277 15.23 -33.32 35.04
C LEU A 277 16.37 -34.34 35.03
N THR A 278 16.29 -35.31 34.13
CA THR A 278 17.42 -36.18 33.79
C THR A 278 17.92 -35.81 32.39
N LYS A 279 19.20 -36.03 32.15
CA LYS A 279 19.80 -35.75 30.85
C LYS A 279 20.48 -36.98 30.30
N ARG A 280 20.45 -37.13 28.98
CA ARG A 280 21.15 -38.15 28.23
C ARG A 280 22.01 -37.47 27.17
N LEU A 281 23.32 -37.62 27.30
CA LEU A 281 24.30 -37.10 26.36
C LEU A 281 24.57 -38.13 25.27
N ASN A 282 24.76 -37.68 24.04
CA ASN A 282 25.28 -38.52 22.96
C ASN A 282 26.82 -38.58 23.05
N GLY A 283 27.33 -39.30 24.06
CA GLY A 283 28.77 -39.46 24.28
C GLY A 283 29.14 -40.03 25.66
N PRO A 284 30.44 -40.34 25.90
CA PRO A 284 30.89 -41.09 27.08
C PRO A 284 31.10 -40.25 28.36
N ALA A 285 30.77 -38.96 28.36
CA ALA A 285 31.00 -38.08 29.49
C ALA A 285 29.70 -37.85 30.27
N GLU A 286 29.66 -38.29 31.53
CA GLU A 286 28.61 -37.89 32.47
C GLU A 286 29.15 -36.81 33.41
N SER A 287 28.69 -35.58 33.21
CA SER A 287 28.88 -34.45 34.12
C SER A 287 27.58 -34.14 34.85
N SER A 288 27.61 -33.41 35.96
CA SER A 288 26.39 -32.90 36.62
C SER A 288 25.71 -31.81 35.79
N ALA A 289 26.47 -30.88 35.19
CA ALA A 289 25.97 -29.82 34.31
C ALA A 289 25.99 -30.18 32.82
N LEU A 290 25.01 -29.73 32.03
CA LEU A 290 25.00 -29.95 30.58
C LEU A 290 25.99 -28.99 29.92
N THR A 291 26.91 -29.48 29.09
CA THR A 291 27.89 -28.61 28.40
C THR A 291 27.56 -28.53 26.91
N LEU A 292 27.38 -27.31 26.40
CA LEU A 292 27.13 -27.05 24.98
C LEU A 292 28.27 -26.23 24.36
N PRO A 293 28.64 -26.48 23.09
CA PRO A 293 29.68 -25.71 22.40
C PRO A 293 29.22 -24.27 22.14
N ARG A 294 30.16 -23.34 22.30
CA ARG A 294 29.96 -21.91 22.05
C ARG A 294 29.78 -21.60 20.56
N SER A 295 28.87 -20.68 20.24
CA SER A 295 28.61 -20.16 18.89
C SER A 295 28.34 -21.24 17.82
N ASN A 296 27.83 -22.40 18.24
CA ASN A 296 27.47 -23.49 17.36
C ASN A 296 26.05 -23.96 17.67
N PRO A 297 25.12 -23.96 16.70
CA PRO A 297 23.74 -24.40 16.94
C PRO A 297 23.70 -25.84 17.47
N SER A 298 23.17 -25.99 18.68
CA SER A 298 23.04 -27.26 19.38
C SER A 298 21.57 -27.59 19.58
N ASN A 299 21.13 -28.76 19.11
CA ASN A 299 19.77 -29.24 19.28
C ASN A 299 19.65 -30.00 20.60
N VAL A 300 18.70 -29.62 21.43
CA VAL A 300 18.36 -30.30 22.68
C VAL A 300 16.93 -30.81 22.57
N LEU A 301 16.73 -32.10 22.83
CA LEU A 301 15.40 -32.70 22.85
C LEU A 301 14.84 -32.61 24.26
N PHE A 302 13.59 -32.17 24.39
CA PHE A 302 12.83 -32.22 25.63
C PHE A 302 11.76 -33.31 25.54
N ARG A 303 11.80 -34.26 26.46
CA ARG A 303 10.78 -35.29 26.65
C ARG A 303 10.03 -35.01 27.96
N ASN A 304 8.71 -34.90 27.87
CA ASN A 304 7.88 -34.77 29.05
C ASN A 304 7.26 -36.14 29.39
N GLU A 305 7.63 -36.74 30.52
CA GLU A 305 6.98 -37.95 31.04
C GLU A 305 5.93 -37.63 32.10
N SER A 306 5.84 -36.37 32.56
CA SER A 306 4.84 -35.98 33.54
C SER A 306 3.43 -35.93 32.96
N SER A 307 2.43 -36.22 33.81
CA SER A 307 1.00 -36.21 33.46
C SER A 307 0.45 -34.84 33.03
N GLU A 308 1.13 -33.75 33.35
CA GLU A 308 0.73 -32.39 32.96
C GLU A 308 1.49 -31.92 31.73
N LYS A 309 0.89 -31.02 30.95
CA LYS A 309 1.58 -30.40 29.83
C LYS A 309 2.64 -29.45 30.36
N ARG A 310 3.89 -29.62 29.94
CA ARG A 310 5.02 -28.80 30.40
C ARG A 310 5.87 -28.33 29.23
N ARG A 311 6.47 -27.15 29.36
CA ARG A 311 7.47 -26.62 28.42
C ARG A 311 8.84 -26.62 29.08
N LEU A 312 9.89 -26.76 28.28
CA LEU A 312 11.27 -26.58 28.73
C LEU A 312 11.71 -25.16 28.36
N SER A 313 12.17 -24.41 29.35
CA SER A 313 12.65 -23.05 29.20
C SER A 313 14.13 -22.99 29.56
N VAL A 314 14.87 -22.14 28.87
CA VAL A 314 16.28 -21.83 29.13
C VAL A 314 16.37 -20.37 29.49
N ASP A 315 17.02 -20.07 30.61
CA ASP A 315 17.43 -18.72 30.95
C ASP A 315 18.88 -18.51 30.50
N LEU A 316 19.09 -17.50 29.64
CA LEU A 316 20.39 -17.07 29.13
C LEU A 316 20.86 -15.76 29.78
N GLY A 317 20.24 -15.35 30.89
CA GLY A 317 20.58 -14.13 31.63
C GLY A 317 19.89 -12.89 31.11
N GLU A 318 20.40 -11.73 31.54
CA GLU A 318 19.82 -10.42 31.23
C GLU A 318 20.64 -9.65 30.19
N THR A 319 19.96 -8.86 29.36
CA THR A 319 20.57 -7.94 28.41
C THR A 319 20.01 -6.53 28.59
N GLU A 320 20.88 -5.52 28.49
CA GLU A 320 20.48 -4.11 28.61
C GLU A 320 19.81 -3.63 27.33
N ILE A 321 18.68 -2.94 27.47
CA ILE A 321 17.93 -2.34 26.36
C ILE A 321 17.97 -0.82 26.47
N GLY A 322 18.35 -0.17 25.37
CA GLY A 322 18.37 1.29 25.25
C GLY A 322 19.73 1.91 25.57
N ALA A 323 19.96 3.12 25.05
CA ALA A 323 21.23 3.86 25.23
C ALA A 323 21.45 4.35 26.68
N ASP A 324 20.39 4.36 27.50
CA ASP A 324 20.37 4.78 28.90
C ASP A 324 20.04 3.59 29.83
N SER A 325 20.82 2.51 29.74
CA SER A 325 21.05 1.35 30.65
C SER A 325 20.18 1.10 31.91
N ILE A 326 18.87 1.37 31.90
CA ILE A 326 17.99 1.24 33.08
C ILE A 326 17.06 0.02 32.96
N ASP A 327 16.72 -0.40 31.74
CA ASP A 327 15.83 -1.54 31.50
C ASP A 327 16.66 -2.77 31.07
N THR A 328 16.59 -3.84 31.87
CA THR A 328 17.14 -5.17 31.53
C THR A 328 16.03 -6.12 31.12
N GLU A 329 16.21 -6.86 30.02
CA GLU A 329 15.30 -7.93 29.59
C GLU A 329 15.99 -9.28 29.75
N ARG A 330 15.25 -10.26 30.28
CA ARG A 330 15.73 -11.64 30.36
C ARG A 330 15.67 -12.31 29.01
N ILE A 331 16.81 -12.82 28.55
CA ILE A 331 16.90 -13.62 27.34
C ILE A 331 16.49 -15.04 27.70
N GLN A 332 15.23 -15.38 27.44
CA GLN A 332 14.73 -16.73 27.59
C GLN A 332 14.46 -17.38 26.24
N VAL A 333 14.63 -18.70 26.16
CA VAL A 333 14.23 -19.49 25.00
C VAL A 333 13.48 -20.72 25.49
N CYS A 334 12.28 -20.97 24.99
CA CYS A 334 11.48 -22.10 25.41
C CYS A 334 11.01 -22.98 24.25
N THR A 335 10.64 -24.21 24.59
CA THR A 335 9.85 -25.08 23.73
C THR A 335 8.37 -24.71 23.79
N ALA A 336 7.61 -25.16 22.80
CA ALA A 336 6.16 -25.29 22.97
C ALA A 336 5.82 -26.28 24.11
N LEU A 337 4.60 -26.18 24.64
CA LEU A 337 4.02 -27.11 25.61
C LEU A 337 3.97 -28.54 25.06
N VAL A 338 4.45 -29.48 25.87
CA VAL A 338 4.63 -30.89 25.52
C VAL A 338 3.67 -31.73 26.34
N GLU A 339 2.86 -32.55 25.68
CA GLU A 339 1.98 -33.53 26.34
C GLU A 339 2.79 -34.69 26.92
N GLU A 340 2.17 -35.50 27.79
CA GLU A 340 2.77 -36.71 28.34
C GLU A 340 3.27 -37.65 27.22
N GLY A 341 4.53 -38.08 27.32
CA GLY A 341 5.23 -38.87 26.32
C GLY A 341 5.67 -38.11 25.06
N GLY A 342 5.31 -36.83 24.94
CA GLY A 342 5.67 -35.97 23.81
C GLY A 342 7.15 -35.58 23.79
N VAL A 343 7.63 -35.18 22.61
CA VAL A 343 9.01 -34.71 22.42
C VAL A 343 9.01 -33.44 21.58
N GLN A 344 9.72 -32.41 22.05
CA GLN A 344 9.99 -31.18 21.29
C GLN A 344 11.50 -30.95 21.18
N ASN A 345 11.94 -30.28 20.11
CA ASN A 345 13.32 -29.86 19.93
C ASN A 345 13.47 -28.36 20.17
N ILE A 346 14.51 -27.97 20.92
CA ILE A 346 14.97 -26.59 21.06
C ILE A 346 16.37 -26.47 20.46
N THR A 347 16.56 -25.52 19.55
CA THR A 347 17.86 -25.21 18.97
C THR A 347 18.44 -23.98 19.66
N LEU A 348 19.57 -24.15 20.33
CA LEU A 348 20.26 -23.08 21.05
C LEU A 348 21.53 -22.70 20.30
N ASN A 349 21.76 -21.40 20.12
CA ASN A 349 23.00 -20.86 19.59
C ASN A 349 23.51 -19.76 20.53
N ILE A 350 24.38 -20.14 21.46
CA ILE A 350 24.79 -19.29 22.57
C ILE A 350 26.18 -18.71 22.29
N GLY A 351 26.24 -17.39 22.17
CA GLY A 351 27.47 -16.66 21.86
C GLY A 351 28.35 -16.38 23.07
N PRO A 352 27.85 -15.80 24.19
CA PRO A 352 28.67 -15.51 25.37
C PRO A 352 28.90 -16.75 26.26
N PRO A 353 30.05 -16.87 26.96
CA PRO A 353 30.32 -17.99 27.84
C PRO A 353 29.49 -17.87 29.13
N SER A 354 29.16 -19.01 29.73
CA SER A 354 28.34 -19.08 30.94
C SER A 354 28.92 -18.32 32.15
N ASN A 355 30.24 -18.12 32.21
CA ASN A 355 30.90 -17.35 33.27
C ASN A 355 30.82 -15.82 33.08
N SER A 356 30.31 -15.34 31.94
CA SER A 356 30.13 -13.91 31.67
C SER A 356 28.79 -13.37 32.18
N VAL A 357 27.90 -14.25 32.64
CA VAL A 357 26.56 -13.93 33.10
C VAL A 357 26.44 -14.27 34.58
N GLU A 358 25.93 -13.33 35.37
CA GLU A 358 25.69 -13.54 36.80
C GLU A 358 24.58 -14.57 36.99
N GLY A 359 24.87 -15.65 37.74
CA GLY A 359 23.94 -16.79 37.90
C GLY A 359 24.08 -17.91 36.87
N GLY A 360 24.86 -17.71 35.79
CA GLY A 360 25.08 -18.70 34.75
C GLY A 360 23.84 -18.98 33.89
N TYR A 361 23.90 -20.03 33.05
CA TYR A 361 22.75 -20.47 32.26
C TYR A 361 22.14 -21.73 32.88
N PHE A 362 20.83 -21.86 32.79
CA PHE A 362 20.14 -23.06 33.28
C PHE A 362 18.85 -23.32 32.49
N PHE A 363 18.50 -24.60 32.41
CA PHE A 363 17.20 -25.05 31.99
C PHE A 363 16.27 -25.12 33.19
N PHE A 364 15.01 -24.77 33.00
CA PHE A 364 13.95 -24.93 33.98
C PHE A 364 12.63 -25.34 33.32
N VAL A 365 11.74 -25.92 34.12
CA VAL A 365 10.36 -26.21 33.70
C VAL A 365 9.41 -25.33 34.50
N PRO A 366 8.66 -24.42 33.86
CA PRO A 366 7.65 -23.61 34.51
C PRO A 366 6.67 -24.44 35.35
N GLY A 367 6.49 -24.03 36.61
CA GLY A 367 5.61 -24.68 37.58
C GLY A 367 6.12 -26.00 38.18
N VAL A 368 7.41 -26.34 38.01
CA VAL A 368 8.09 -27.44 38.74
C VAL A 368 9.41 -26.92 39.30
N GLU A 369 9.41 -26.45 40.56
CA GLU A 369 10.58 -25.80 41.18
C GLU A 369 11.82 -26.70 41.27
N SER A 370 11.63 -28.03 41.36
CA SER A 370 12.72 -29.01 41.43
C SER A 370 13.36 -29.32 40.08
N ALA A 371 12.78 -28.87 38.98
CA ALA A 371 13.21 -29.19 37.62
C ALA A 371 14.17 -28.12 37.09
N VAL A 372 15.38 -28.07 37.64
CA VAL A 372 16.44 -27.15 37.20
C VAL A 372 17.68 -27.95 36.78
N LEU A 373 18.27 -27.59 35.64
CA LEU A 373 19.50 -28.20 35.13
C LEU A 373 20.49 -27.12 34.67
N GLU A 374 21.66 -27.09 35.28
CA GLU A 374 22.74 -26.15 34.93
C GLU A 374 23.27 -26.39 33.51
N LEU A 375 23.45 -25.29 32.76
CA LEU A 375 24.00 -25.26 31.41
C LEU A 375 25.32 -24.50 31.39
N ILE A 376 26.39 -25.20 30.99
CA ILE A 376 27.73 -24.64 30.85
C ILE A 376 28.02 -24.43 29.36
N VAL A 377 28.36 -23.19 29.02
CA VAL A 377 28.93 -22.83 27.72
C VAL A 377 30.35 -22.32 27.98
N PRO A 378 31.39 -22.97 27.42
CA PRO A 378 32.78 -22.65 27.68
C PRO A 378 33.24 -21.33 27.06
#